data_AF-A0A0R0CQK6-F1
#
_entry.id   AF-A0A0R0CQK6-F1
#
_cell.length_a   1.000
_cell.length_b   1.000
_cell.length_c   1.000
_cell.angle_alpha   90.00
_cell.angle_beta   90.00
_cell.angle_gamma   90.00
#
_symmetry.space_group_name_H-M   'P 1'
#
loop_
_entity.id
_entity.type
_entity.pdbx_description
1 polymer ?
#
loop_
_entity_poly.entity_id
_entity_poly.type
_entity_poly.pdbx_seq_one_letter_code
_entity_poly.pdbx_strand_id
1 'polypeptide(L)'
;MRTAVFLTPVLLMAGLSGCGGRAADSTLLRESFDSGDMYSRTVDGSAAEACEAARRTLLSQGYAIARADGTGVEGSKNFQPRDDDHEQLVLRISCAPRGEQALVFISAVQDRYALKKSPTSASVGVGALGSVSLPFGSNDDSLVKVASSTVQDGDFYGRFFQRLQQYLPVVAAPATAPVPAADPPPTDSTDDGLR
;
A
#
# COMPACT_ATOMS: atom_id res chain seq x y z
N MET A 1 -69.33 45.49 15.29
CA MET A 1 -69.63 44.58 16.43
C MET A 1 -69.67 43.15 15.92
N ARG A 2 -69.12 42.22 16.71
CA ARG A 2 -69.07 40.75 16.56
C ARG A 2 -67.82 40.18 15.87
N THR A 3 -66.77 40.13 16.68
CA THR A 3 -65.74 39.08 16.69
C THR A 3 -66.35 37.69 16.73
N ALA A 4 -65.82 36.76 15.93
CA ALA A 4 -65.92 35.32 16.19
C ALA A 4 -64.60 34.64 15.75
N VAL A 5 -63.78 34.39 16.76
CA VAL A 5 -62.74 33.35 16.81
C VAL A 5 -63.39 32.01 16.44
N PHE A 6 -62.67 31.09 15.78
CA PHE A 6 -62.49 29.71 16.25
C PHE A 6 -61.81 28.77 15.23
N LEU A 7 -60.82 28.04 15.77
CA LEU A 7 -60.48 26.63 15.49
C LEU A 7 -59.82 26.27 14.14
N THR A 8 -58.49 26.38 14.14
CA THR A 8 -57.60 25.42 13.47
C THR A 8 -57.76 24.01 14.04
N PRO A 9 -57.96 22.97 13.20
CA PRO A 9 -57.48 21.64 13.49
C PRO A 9 -56.16 21.43 12.73
N VAL A 10 -55.11 21.20 13.51
CA VAL A 10 -53.81 20.70 13.07
C VAL A 10 -54.03 19.34 12.40
N LEU A 11 -53.88 19.28 11.08
CA LEU A 11 -53.86 18.01 10.35
C LEU A 11 -52.45 17.41 10.50
N LEU A 12 -52.33 16.45 11.42
CA LEU A 12 -51.14 15.63 11.64
C LEU A 12 -50.77 14.90 10.33
N MET A 13 -49.68 15.32 9.71
CA MET A 13 -49.04 14.61 8.61
C MET A 13 -48.31 13.38 9.21
N ALA A 14 -49.00 12.25 9.29
CA ALA A 14 -48.40 10.96 9.62
C ALA A 14 -47.64 10.42 8.39
N GLY A 15 -46.43 10.92 8.16
CA GLY A 15 -45.49 10.32 7.22
C GLY A 15 -44.87 9.07 7.83
N LEU A 16 -45.42 7.89 7.55
CA LEU A 16 -44.68 6.63 7.70
C LEU A 16 -43.93 6.34 6.39
N SER A 17 -42.80 7.00 6.22
CA SER A 17 -41.75 6.62 5.28
C SER A 17 -41.01 5.38 5.84
N GLY A 18 -41.66 4.22 5.77
CA GLY A 18 -41.03 2.94 6.10
C GLY A 18 -40.18 2.41 4.94
N CYS A 19 -39.10 3.11 4.58
CA CYS A 19 -38.07 2.57 3.68
C CYS A 19 -36.77 2.41 4.48
N GLY A 20 -36.20 1.21 4.44
CA GLY A 20 -34.90 0.94 5.05
C GLY A 20 -34.92 -0.29 5.94
N GLY A 21 -35.39 -1.42 5.40
CA GLY A 21 -34.92 -2.71 5.91
C GLY A 21 -33.39 -2.66 5.90
N ARG A 22 -32.79 -2.84 7.08
CA ARG A 22 -31.35 -2.98 7.27
C ARG A 22 -30.89 -4.15 6.40
N ALA A 23 -30.48 -3.83 5.16
CA ALA A 23 -29.68 -4.73 4.36
C ALA A 23 -28.44 -5.01 5.19
N ALA A 24 -28.20 -6.28 5.48
CA ALA A 24 -27.02 -6.73 6.19
C ALA A 24 -25.79 -6.07 5.56
N ASP A 25 -25.06 -5.31 6.38
CA ASP A 25 -23.73 -4.75 6.10
C ASP A 25 -22.75 -5.93 5.93
N SER A 26 -22.91 -6.69 4.86
CA SER A 26 -21.91 -7.68 4.47
C SER A 26 -20.89 -6.91 3.66
N THR A 27 -19.64 -6.93 4.10
CA THR A 27 -18.51 -6.31 3.38
C THR A 27 -18.40 -6.84 1.95
N LEU A 28 -18.88 -8.06 1.69
CA LEU A 28 -19.01 -8.65 0.35
C LEU A 28 -20.07 -7.94 -0.53
N LEU A 29 -21.12 -7.36 0.05
CA LEU A 29 -22.13 -6.58 -0.69
C LEU A 29 -21.64 -5.18 -1.09
N ARG A 30 -20.50 -4.72 -0.53
CA ARG A 30 -19.90 -3.42 -0.85
C ARG A 30 -18.70 -3.53 -1.81
N GLU A 31 -18.24 -4.74 -2.09
CA GLU A 31 -17.24 -5.00 -3.12
C GLU A 31 -17.90 -4.83 -4.51
N SER A 32 -17.46 -3.82 -5.26
CA SER A 32 -18.08 -3.44 -6.54
C SER A 32 -17.19 -3.69 -7.76
N PHE A 33 -15.91 -4.05 -7.57
CA PHE A 33 -14.92 -4.16 -8.64
C PHE A 33 -14.80 -2.93 -9.57
N ASP A 34 -15.39 -1.79 -9.17
CA ASP A 34 -15.40 -0.52 -9.90
C ASP A 34 -14.42 0.49 -9.26
N SER A 35 -13.18 0.05 -9.06
CA SER A 35 -12.11 0.90 -8.54
C SER A 35 -11.40 1.73 -9.62
N GLY A 36 -11.90 1.67 -10.87
CA GLY A 36 -11.29 2.29 -12.04
C GLY A 36 -9.79 1.97 -12.12
N ASP A 37 -9.00 3.02 -12.34
CA ASP A 37 -7.54 2.91 -12.42
C ASP A 37 -6.83 3.25 -11.09
N MET A 38 -7.50 3.12 -9.94
CA MET A 38 -6.90 3.48 -8.65
C MET A 38 -5.71 2.57 -8.29
N TYR A 39 -5.86 1.27 -8.54
CA TYR A 39 -4.87 0.24 -8.18
C TYR A 39 -3.93 -0.12 -9.33
N SER A 40 -4.07 0.47 -10.51
CA SER A 40 -3.30 0.08 -11.69
C SER A 40 -2.87 1.24 -12.58
N ARG A 41 -1.70 1.12 -13.20
CA ARG A 41 -1.21 2.03 -14.26
C ARG A 41 -0.43 1.26 -15.30
N THR A 42 -0.57 1.68 -16.56
CA THR A 42 0.35 1.25 -17.63
C THR A 42 1.55 2.20 -17.64
N VAL A 43 2.74 1.64 -17.79
CA VAL A 43 4.01 2.36 -17.83
C VAL A 43 4.87 1.85 -18.98
N ASP A 44 5.77 2.69 -19.47
CA ASP A 44 6.72 2.29 -20.51
C ASP A 44 7.81 1.37 -19.95
N GLY A 45 8.28 0.43 -20.78
CA GLY A 45 9.29 -0.55 -20.42
C GLY A 45 8.72 -1.93 -20.09
N SER A 46 9.62 -2.88 -19.90
CA SER A 46 9.30 -4.26 -19.57
C SER A 46 8.74 -4.41 -18.15
N ALA A 47 8.03 -5.51 -17.89
CA ALA A 47 7.53 -5.83 -16.55
C ALA A 47 8.64 -5.87 -15.48
N ALA A 48 9.84 -6.35 -15.85
CA ALA A 48 10.98 -6.40 -14.96
C ALA A 48 11.50 -4.99 -14.62
N GLU A 49 11.57 -4.08 -15.60
CA GLU A 49 11.96 -2.68 -15.37
C GLU A 49 10.94 -1.96 -14.48
N ALA A 50 9.65 -2.18 -14.72
CA ALA A 50 8.59 -1.63 -13.90
C ALA A 50 8.66 -2.13 -12.44
N CYS A 51 8.97 -3.41 -12.23
CA CYS A 51 9.11 -3.97 -10.88
C CYS A 51 10.41 -3.52 -10.18
N GLU A 52 11.51 -3.33 -10.90
CA GLU A 52 12.70 -2.66 -10.34
C GLU A 52 12.42 -1.20 -9.96
N ALA A 53 11.65 -0.47 -10.78
CA ALA A 53 11.19 0.89 -10.44
C ALA A 53 10.27 0.90 -9.21
N ALA A 54 9.38 -0.08 -9.08
CA ALA A 54 8.53 -0.26 -7.90
C ALA A 54 9.36 -0.56 -6.65
N ARG A 55 10.35 -1.45 -6.74
CA ARG A 55 11.29 -1.77 -5.65
C ARG A 55 12.04 -0.52 -5.18
N ARG A 56 12.57 0.27 -6.11
CA ARG A 56 13.24 1.56 -5.80
C ARG A 56 12.28 2.56 -5.16
N THR A 57 11.04 2.60 -5.62
CA THR A 57 9.98 3.43 -5.03
C THR A 57 9.74 3.07 -3.57
N LEU A 58 9.56 1.78 -3.25
CA LEU A 58 9.37 1.33 -1.88
C LEU A 58 10.58 1.65 -1.00
N LEU A 59 11.79 1.34 -1.47
CA LEU A 59 13.03 1.63 -0.74
C LEU A 59 13.18 3.13 -0.46
N SER A 60 12.84 3.98 -1.43
CA SER A 60 12.89 5.45 -1.27
C SER A 60 11.92 5.99 -0.21
N GLN A 61 10.88 5.22 0.14
CA GLN A 61 9.88 5.58 1.15
C GLN A 61 10.15 4.90 2.50
N GLY A 62 11.26 4.17 2.63
CA GLY A 62 11.66 3.47 3.85
C GLY A 62 10.88 2.18 4.13
N TYR A 63 10.38 1.51 3.08
CA TYR A 63 9.83 0.16 3.21
C TYR A 63 10.96 -0.88 3.27
N ALA A 64 10.80 -1.88 4.14
CA ALA A 64 11.61 -3.08 4.12
C ALA A 64 11.09 -4.02 3.03
N ILE A 65 11.95 -4.46 2.11
CA ILE A 65 11.58 -5.37 1.02
C ILE A 65 11.55 -6.80 1.55
N ALA A 66 10.40 -7.45 1.44
CA ALA A 66 10.22 -8.86 1.79
C ALA A 66 10.49 -9.77 0.59
N ARG A 67 10.03 -9.37 -0.60
CA ARG A 67 10.24 -10.09 -1.87
C ARG A 67 10.39 -9.11 -3.03
N ALA A 68 11.21 -9.45 -4.00
CA ALA A 68 11.31 -8.72 -5.26
C ALA A 68 11.85 -9.63 -6.37
N ASP A 69 11.16 -9.64 -7.50
CA ASP A 69 11.55 -10.31 -8.73
C ASP A 69 10.99 -9.54 -9.94
N GLY A 70 11.18 -10.05 -11.16
CA GLY A 70 10.74 -9.39 -12.39
C GLY A 70 9.22 -9.34 -12.60
N THR A 71 8.43 -9.93 -11.70
CA THR A 71 6.96 -10.03 -11.79
C THR A 71 6.24 -9.44 -10.59
N GLY A 72 6.93 -9.26 -9.45
CA GLY A 72 6.34 -8.68 -8.26
C GLY A 72 7.33 -8.15 -7.23
N VAL A 73 6.81 -7.28 -6.37
CA VAL A 73 7.52 -6.70 -5.23
C VAL A 73 6.59 -6.67 -4.02
N GLU A 74 7.09 -7.09 -2.87
CA GLU A 74 6.40 -6.97 -1.58
C GLU A 74 7.29 -6.21 -0.60
N GLY A 75 6.72 -5.23 0.09
CA GLY A 75 7.41 -4.50 1.15
C GLY A 75 6.48 -4.08 2.27
N SER A 76 7.04 -3.87 3.46
CA SER A 76 6.29 -3.42 4.63
C SER A 76 6.96 -2.24 5.33
N LYS A 77 6.15 -1.42 5.97
CA LYS A 77 6.60 -0.32 6.83
C LYS A 77 5.78 -0.29 8.10
N ASN A 78 6.46 -0.18 9.23
CA ASN A 78 5.83 -0.09 10.53
C ASN A 78 5.70 1.38 10.94
N PHE A 79 4.60 1.69 11.61
CA PHE A 79 4.29 2.97 12.19
C PHE A 79 3.90 2.75 13.65
N GLN A 80 4.25 3.71 14.50
CA GLN A 80 3.82 3.74 15.90
C GLN A 80 3.32 5.15 16.20
N PRO A 81 2.05 5.47 15.85
CA PRO A 81 1.51 6.81 16.06
C PRO A 81 1.42 7.19 17.55
N ARG A 82 1.26 6.20 18.43
CA ARG A 82 1.27 6.30 19.89
C ARG A 82 1.96 5.08 20.48
N ASP A 83 2.41 5.16 21.74
CA ASP A 83 3.17 4.10 22.40
C ASP A 83 2.48 2.73 22.35
N ASP A 84 1.16 2.68 22.51
CA ASP A 84 0.39 1.43 22.51
C ASP A 84 -0.28 1.07 21.15
N ASP A 85 -0.12 1.92 20.13
CA ASP A 85 -0.73 1.77 18.80
C ASP A 85 0.36 1.37 17.79
N HIS A 86 0.39 0.11 17.38
CA HIS A 86 1.31 -0.36 16.34
C HIS A 86 0.56 -0.62 15.04
N GLU A 87 1.04 -0.04 13.94
CA GLU A 87 0.44 -0.21 12.63
C GLU A 87 1.50 -0.70 11.64
N GLN A 88 1.11 -1.59 10.74
CA GLN A 88 1.95 -2.05 9.66
C GLN A 88 1.23 -1.86 8.34
N LEU A 89 1.92 -1.23 7.38
CA LEU A 89 1.44 -1.09 6.03
C LEU A 89 2.23 -2.04 5.12
N VAL A 90 1.54 -2.99 4.51
CA VAL A 90 2.11 -3.98 3.58
C VAL A 90 1.65 -3.66 2.17
N LEU A 91 2.61 -3.44 1.27
CA LEU A 91 2.37 -3.18 -0.16
C LEU A 91 2.74 -4.41 -0.97
N ARG A 92 1.87 -4.75 -1.92
CA ARG A 92 2.10 -5.81 -2.91
C ARG A 92 1.92 -5.22 -4.29
N ILE A 93 2.98 -5.32 -5.09
CA ILE A 93 3.03 -4.84 -6.46
C ILE A 93 3.19 -6.05 -7.37
N SER A 94 2.43 -6.08 -8.47
CA SER A 94 2.59 -7.04 -9.56
C SER A 94 2.78 -6.30 -10.86
N CYS A 95 3.75 -6.74 -11.66
CA CYS A 95 4.05 -6.18 -12.97
C CYS A 95 3.77 -7.23 -14.04
N ALA A 96 2.91 -6.91 -14.99
CA ALA A 96 2.52 -7.80 -16.07
C ALA A 96 2.92 -7.20 -17.43
N PRO A 97 3.39 -8.00 -18.40
CA PRO A 97 3.73 -7.51 -19.73
C PRO A 97 2.49 -7.03 -20.49
N ARG A 98 2.63 -5.92 -21.23
CA ARG A 98 1.62 -5.34 -22.13
C ARG A 98 2.30 -4.80 -23.39
N GLY A 99 2.72 -5.70 -24.28
CA GLY A 99 3.53 -5.32 -25.44
C GLY A 99 4.90 -4.81 -25.00
N GLU A 100 5.29 -3.63 -25.46
CA GLU A 100 6.53 -2.94 -25.02
C GLU A 100 6.36 -2.15 -23.71
N GLN A 101 5.15 -2.17 -23.15
CA GLN A 101 4.81 -1.54 -21.88
C GLN A 101 4.57 -2.60 -20.79
N ALA A 102 4.44 -2.15 -19.56
CA ALA A 102 4.04 -2.96 -18.43
C ALA A 102 2.76 -2.42 -17.80
N LEU A 103 1.89 -3.32 -17.36
CA LEU A 103 0.76 -2.99 -16.50
C LEU A 103 1.16 -3.30 -15.05
N VAL A 104 1.18 -2.26 -14.22
CA VAL A 104 1.55 -2.35 -12.80
C VAL A 104 0.28 -2.32 -11.97
N PHE A 105 0.12 -3.29 -11.10
CA PHE A 105 -0.93 -3.38 -10.10
C PHE A 105 -0.34 -3.20 -8.71
N ILE A 106 -1.02 -2.48 -7.83
CA ILE A 106 -0.61 -2.31 -6.44
C ILE A 106 -1.81 -2.49 -5.51
N SER A 107 -1.58 -3.17 -4.40
CA SER A 107 -2.49 -3.22 -3.27
C SER A 107 -1.74 -2.86 -1.99
N ALA A 108 -2.45 -2.29 -1.02
CA ALA A 108 -1.88 -1.96 0.28
C ALA A 108 -2.86 -2.38 1.38
N VAL A 109 -2.36 -3.08 2.40
CA VAL A 109 -3.12 -3.49 3.56
C VAL A 109 -2.50 -2.87 4.80
N GLN A 110 -3.33 -2.21 5.61
CA GLN A 110 -2.96 -1.67 6.90
C GLN A 110 -3.44 -2.63 7.99
N ASP A 111 -2.50 -3.15 8.76
CA ASP A 111 -2.76 -3.95 9.94
C ASP A 111 -2.55 -3.10 11.20
N ARG A 112 -3.50 -3.15 12.13
CA ARG A 112 -3.39 -2.48 13.43
C ARG A 112 -3.27 -3.53 14.52
N TYR A 113 -2.34 -3.33 15.42
CA TYR A 113 -2.06 -4.18 16.57
C TYR A 113 -2.23 -3.34 17.84
N ALA A 114 -2.91 -3.91 18.83
CA ALA A 114 -3.03 -3.32 20.15
C ALA A 114 -2.39 -4.24 21.18
N LEU A 115 -1.82 -3.64 22.22
CA LEU A 115 -1.33 -4.36 23.39
C LEU A 115 -2.51 -4.84 24.24
N LYS A 116 -2.68 -6.15 24.35
CA LYS A 116 -3.62 -6.73 25.32
C LYS A 116 -2.91 -6.90 26.66
N LYS A 117 -3.13 -5.95 27.58
CA LYS A 117 -2.80 -6.13 29.00
C LYS A 117 -3.76 -7.14 29.63
N SER A 118 -3.27 -8.34 29.93
CA SER A 118 -4.02 -9.33 30.71
C SER A 118 -3.81 -9.04 32.22
N PRO A 119 -4.84 -8.70 33.01
CA PRO A 119 -4.69 -8.52 34.44
C PRO A 119 -4.59 -9.88 35.14
N THR A 120 -3.38 -10.41 35.31
CA THR A 120 -3.16 -11.59 36.16
C THR A 120 -3.04 -11.14 37.61
N SER A 121 -4.17 -11.07 38.33
CA SER A 121 -4.19 -10.90 39.79
C SER A 121 -4.48 -12.22 40.48
N ALA A 122 -3.54 -12.73 41.26
CA ALA A 122 -3.74 -13.83 42.20
C ALA A 122 -2.93 -13.59 43.47
N SER A 123 -3.51 -12.87 44.44
CA SER A 123 -2.95 -12.81 45.80
C SER A 123 -3.59 -13.91 46.64
N VAL A 124 -2.82 -14.93 47.01
CA VAL A 124 -3.22 -15.94 48.00
C VAL A 124 -2.68 -15.50 49.36
N GLY A 125 -3.56 -15.09 50.26
CA GLY A 125 -3.20 -14.87 51.66
C GLY A 125 -3.08 -16.20 52.39
N VAL A 126 -1.86 -16.57 52.78
CA VAL A 126 -1.62 -17.66 53.73
C VAL A 126 -1.40 -17.07 55.12
N GLY A 127 -2.27 -17.43 56.06
CA GLY A 127 -2.16 -17.02 57.46
C GLY A 127 -0.91 -17.55 58.15
N ALA A 128 -0.44 -16.77 59.12
CA ALA A 128 0.48 -17.08 60.21
C ALA A 128 1.91 -17.59 59.93
N LEU A 129 2.30 -18.05 58.74
CA LEU A 129 3.65 -18.61 58.52
C LEU A 129 4.24 -18.24 57.15
N GLY A 130 4.75 -17.01 57.03
CA GLY A 130 5.70 -16.62 55.98
C GLY A 130 5.09 -16.28 54.61
N SER A 131 5.32 -15.05 54.15
CA SER A 131 5.02 -14.61 52.80
C SER A 131 6.05 -15.17 51.81
N VAL A 132 5.62 -16.01 50.88
CA VAL A 132 6.44 -16.38 49.72
C VAL A 132 6.24 -15.29 48.66
N SER A 133 7.31 -14.58 48.33
CA SER A 133 7.34 -13.62 47.21
C SER A 133 7.71 -14.39 45.94
N LEU A 134 6.72 -14.75 45.14
CA LEU A 134 6.97 -15.17 43.76
C LEU A 134 7.15 -13.91 42.90
N PRO A 135 8.10 -13.86 41.96
CA PRO A 135 8.27 -12.71 41.09
C PRO A 135 7.03 -12.58 40.20
N PHE A 136 6.11 -11.70 40.60
CA PHE A 136 4.97 -11.32 39.78
C PHE A 136 5.39 -10.18 38.86
N GLY A 137 5.16 -10.36 37.56
CA GLY A 137 5.17 -9.25 36.61
C GLY A 137 6.07 -9.47 35.38
N SER A 138 5.89 -10.57 34.65
CA SER A 138 5.98 -10.45 33.20
C SER A 138 4.59 -10.07 32.72
N ASN A 139 4.39 -8.81 32.33
CA ASN A 139 3.23 -8.50 31.49
C ASN A 139 3.52 -9.22 30.17
N ASP A 140 2.78 -10.28 29.85
CA ASP A 140 2.75 -10.82 28.49
C ASP A 140 2.01 -9.82 27.62
N ASP A 141 2.70 -8.74 27.29
CA ASP A 141 2.31 -7.72 26.33
C ASP A 141 2.32 -8.40 24.95
N SER A 142 1.24 -9.10 24.65
CA SER A 142 1.07 -9.80 23.38
C SER A 142 0.40 -8.86 22.37
N LEU A 143 1.10 -8.62 21.25
CA LEU A 143 0.55 -7.89 20.11
C LEU A 143 -0.48 -8.78 19.41
N VAL A 144 -1.76 -8.46 19.58
CA VAL A 144 -2.84 -9.10 18.83
C VAL A 144 -3.26 -8.18 17.71
N LYS A 145 -3.35 -8.72 16.49
CA LYS A 145 -3.90 -8.01 15.33
C LYS A 145 -5.38 -7.69 15.62
N VAL A 146 -5.69 -6.40 15.79
CA VAL A 146 -7.04 -5.93 16.15
C VAL A 146 -7.84 -5.44 14.95
N ALA A 147 -7.16 -5.04 13.86
CA ALA A 147 -7.80 -4.66 12.61
C ALA A 147 -6.91 -4.95 11.41
N SER A 148 -7.53 -5.18 10.25
CA SER A 148 -6.88 -5.29 8.95
C SER A 148 -7.79 -4.63 7.92
N SER A 149 -7.27 -3.69 7.14
CA SER A 149 -8.05 -2.99 6.12
C SER A 149 -7.22 -2.72 4.89
N THR A 150 -7.79 -2.96 3.71
CA THR A 150 -7.22 -2.49 2.45
C THR A 150 -7.29 -0.96 2.40
N VAL A 151 -6.20 -0.32 2.00
CA VAL A 151 -6.16 1.14 1.81
C VAL A 151 -7.04 1.49 0.61
N GLN A 152 -8.04 2.33 0.83
CA GLN A 152 -8.97 2.82 -0.21
C GLN A 152 -8.79 4.33 -0.38
N ASP A 153 -7.57 4.76 -0.71
CA ASP A 153 -7.18 6.16 -0.87
C ASP A 153 -6.50 6.35 -2.24
N GLY A 154 -7.17 7.06 -3.15
CA GLY A 154 -6.66 7.33 -4.50
C GLY A 154 -5.41 8.21 -4.53
N ASP A 155 -5.28 9.15 -3.60
CA ASP A 155 -4.12 10.05 -3.52
C ASP A 155 -2.89 9.30 -3.02
N PHE A 156 -3.09 8.34 -2.11
CA PHE A 156 -2.04 7.40 -1.71
C PHE A 156 -1.45 6.67 -2.91
N TYR A 157 -2.29 6.05 -3.74
CA TYR A 157 -1.83 5.32 -4.94
C TYR A 157 -1.28 6.26 -6.02
N GLY A 158 -1.88 7.43 -6.21
CA GLY A 158 -1.38 8.45 -7.13
C GLY A 158 0.07 8.86 -6.83
N ARG A 159 0.39 9.10 -5.55
CA ARG A 159 1.77 9.41 -5.12
C ARG A 159 2.74 8.26 -5.32
N PHE A 160 2.29 7.01 -5.12
CA PHE A 160 3.11 5.84 -5.44
C PHE A 160 3.48 5.82 -6.92
N PHE A 161 2.50 5.94 -7.81
CA PHE A 161 2.74 5.89 -9.26
C PHE A 161 3.58 7.06 -9.75
N GLN A 162 3.39 8.26 -9.18
CA GLN A 162 4.25 9.41 -9.49
C GLN A 162 5.72 9.14 -9.14
N ARG A 163 6.00 8.49 -8.00
CA ARG A 163 7.37 8.09 -7.62
C ARG A 163 7.90 6.96 -8.50
N LEU A 164 7.06 5.98 -8.84
CA LEU A 164 7.44 4.89 -9.73
C LEU A 164 7.93 5.42 -11.08
N GLN A 165 7.22 6.40 -11.66
CA GLN A 165 7.62 7.03 -12.92
C GLN A 165 9.02 7.64 -12.89
N GLN A 166 9.48 8.12 -11.73
CA GLN A 166 10.82 8.71 -11.56
C GLN A 166 11.94 7.67 -11.59
N TYR A 167 11.61 6.40 -11.34
CA TYR A 167 12.57 5.30 -11.29
C TYR A 167 12.52 4.39 -12.51
N LEU A 168 11.59 4.63 -13.45
CA LEU A 168 11.60 3.93 -14.73
C LEU A 168 12.87 4.33 -15.50
N PRO A 169 13.48 3.38 -16.23
CA PRO A 169 14.58 3.72 -17.11
C PRO A 169 14.09 4.76 -18.11
N VAL A 170 14.86 5.83 -18.29
CA VAL A 170 14.69 6.69 -19.46
C VAL A 170 14.94 5.78 -20.65
N VAL A 171 13.91 5.53 -21.46
CA VAL A 171 14.08 4.81 -22.73
C VAL A 171 15.13 5.58 -23.51
N ALA A 172 16.37 5.09 -23.46
CA ALA A 172 17.42 5.65 -24.28
C ALA A 172 16.97 5.43 -25.71
N ALA A 173 16.76 6.51 -26.45
CA ALA A 173 16.76 6.44 -27.91
C ALA A 173 17.95 5.55 -28.30
N PRO A 174 17.76 4.57 -29.19
CA PRO A 174 18.75 3.52 -29.42
C PRO A 174 20.10 4.20 -29.59
N ALA A 175 21.03 3.89 -28.67
CA ALA A 175 22.39 4.36 -28.78
C ALA A 175 22.83 4.00 -30.18
N THR A 176 23.00 5.00 -31.04
CA THR A 176 23.65 4.83 -32.33
C THR A 176 24.89 4.02 -32.04
N ALA A 177 24.91 2.78 -32.53
CA ALA A 177 26.06 1.91 -32.43
C ALA A 177 27.29 2.76 -32.78
N PRO A 178 28.40 2.63 -32.04
CA PRO A 178 29.63 3.28 -32.46
C PRO A 178 29.85 2.84 -33.90
N VAL A 179 29.77 3.78 -34.84
CA VAL A 179 30.20 3.55 -36.22
C VAL A 179 31.61 2.99 -36.07
N PRO A 180 31.87 1.73 -36.48
CA PRO A 180 33.22 1.21 -36.43
C PRO A 180 34.11 2.21 -37.15
N ALA A 181 35.11 2.72 -36.44
CA ALA A 181 36.09 3.62 -37.04
C ALA A 181 36.60 2.92 -38.29
N ALA A 182 36.39 3.54 -39.45
CA ALA A 182 36.92 3.05 -40.71
C ALA A 182 38.43 2.84 -40.52
N ASP A 183 38.90 1.64 -40.83
CA ASP A 183 40.33 1.35 -40.82
C ASP A 183 41.06 2.45 -41.61
N PRO A 184 42.17 3.00 -41.08
CA PRO A 184 42.95 3.97 -41.83
C PRO A 184 43.33 3.34 -43.18
N PRO A 185 43.22 4.10 -44.29
CA PRO A 185 43.51 3.56 -45.60
C PRO A 185 44.93 2.98 -45.61
N PRO A 186 45.16 1.85 -46.29
CA PRO A 186 46.47 1.25 -46.37
C PRO A 186 47.46 2.29 -46.91
N THR A 187 48.52 2.54 -46.17
CA THR A 187 49.65 3.34 -46.64
C THR A 187 50.29 2.58 -47.80
N ASP A 188 49.98 3.02 -49.01
CA ASP A 188 50.63 2.59 -50.24
C ASP A 188 52.13 2.87 -50.11
N SER A 189 52.88 1.83 -49.74
CA SER A 189 54.34 1.85 -49.75
C SER A 189 54.77 1.39 -51.14
N THR A 190 54.45 2.23 -52.13
CA THR A 190 54.99 2.15 -53.49
C THR A 190 55.86 3.38 -53.71
N ASP A 191 57.14 3.24 -53.35
CA ASP A 191 58.27 4.01 -53.87
C ASP A 191 59.30 2.91 -54.22
N ASP A 192 59.16 2.27 -55.37
CA ASP A 192 59.70 2.71 -56.66
C ASP A 192 61.17 3.13 -56.54
N GLY A 193 62.05 2.23 -56.97
CA GLY A 193 63.48 2.33 -56.74
C GLY A 193 64.15 3.44 -57.52
N LEU A 194 65.17 4.06 -56.93
CA LEU A 194 66.25 4.68 -57.70
C LEU A 194 67.54 4.81 -56.86
N ARG A 195 68.44 3.82 -57.01
CA ARG A 195 69.90 3.93 -57.24
C ARG A 195 70.70 2.72 -56.76
#